data_AF-A0A847MT71-F1
#
_entry.id   AF-A0A847MT71-F1
#
_cell.length_a   1.000
_cell.length_b   1.000
_cell.length_c   1.000
_cell.angle_alpha   90.00
_cell.angle_beta   90.00
_cell.angle_gamma   90.00
#
_symmetry.space_group_name_H-M   'P 1'
#
loop_
_entity.id
_entity.type
_entity.pdbx_description
1 polymer ?
#
loop_
_entity_poly.entity_id
_entity_poly.type
_entity_poly.pdbx_seq_one_letter_code
_entity_poly.pdbx_strand_id
1 'polypeptide(L)'
;MTRHGVRLSLTAVRYATRGDLDQLTELEREADEQFRPLWTGSGQAWERWPDPTPGADRAATPGFVLAAGDPLLGFAHVLDRTGSGGRDEDGPERGGRVRMHLDQIAVRPSAQGRGVGEMLLRAAMGAALDRGAAELTLMTYADVPWNGPWYARQGFVEVTEESHPDLWAELEHFRAVEDGLGLPAAGRRIAMAVPLADEPTPLPAVSVIPVRERDGVLEVFVQHRAHTMDFVPGAVVFPGGRVDPQDSTTAERLGIDVTQACGVREVAEETGAVIDPADLVPWDRWITPIGYPKRFDVFFYVLPVADGAEFAHTTGEAVRSEWTPVRDLVVAVESGDLAMVAPTRTIVDELSALGSLSAVVGLSPDVGPVDHDLAAPRPRRARFAP
;
A
#
# COMPACT_ATOMS: atom_id res chain seq x y z
N MET A 1 -29.08 17.31 1.44
CA MET A 1 -28.56 16.12 0.74
C MET A 1 -27.05 16.11 0.89
N THR A 2 -26.59 15.59 2.03
CA THR A 2 -25.19 15.60 2.45
C THR A 2 -24.53 14.34 1.92
N ARG A 3 -23.63 14.49 0.92
CA ARG A 3 -22.77 13.41 0.43
C ARG A 3 -21.80 13.02 1.56
N HIS A 4 -22.18 12.02 2.36
CA HIS A 4 -21.26 11.35 3.28
C HIS A 4 -20.40 10.41 2.43
N GLY A 5 -19.30 10.95 1.91
CA GLY A 5 -18.25 10.10 1.34
C GLY A 5 -17.66 9.29 2.48
N VAL A 6 -17.92 7.98 2.49
CA VAL A 6 -17.25 7.02 3.37
C VAL A 6 -15.75 7.23 3.18
N ARG A 7 -15.08 7.88 4.13
CA ARG A 7 -13.63 8.07 4.09
C ARG A 7 -12.98 6.75 4.47
N LEU A 8 -12.12 6.28 3.57
CA LEU A 8 -11.42 5.00 3.62
C LEU A 8 -10.93 4.74 5.05
N SER A 9 -11.57 3.84 5.80
CA SER A 9 -10.82 3.12 6.83
C SER A 9 -9.64 2.47 6.11
N LEU A 10 -8.45 2.52 6.71
CA LEU A 10 -7.21 1.95 6.19
C LEU A 10 -7.50 0.70 5.36
N THR A 11 -7.50 0.86 4.04
CA THR A 11 -7.70 -0.25 3.13
C THR A 11 -6.35 -0.95 3.02
N ALA A 12 -5.88 -1.54 4.11
CA ALA A 12 -4.65 -2.32 4.09
C ALA A 12 -4.86 -3.45 3.09
N VAL A 13 -3.91 -3.61 2.17
CA VAL A 13 -3.89 -4.78 1.31
C VAL A 13 -3.30 -5.92 2.12
N ARG A 14 -3.91 -7.10 2.04
CA ARG A 14 -3.44 -8.32 2.71
C ARG A 14 -3.62 -9.50 1.77
N TYR A 15 -2.98 -10.62 2.07
CA TYR A 15 -3.39 -11.89 1.48
C TYR A 15 -4.82 -12.23 1.90
N ALA A 16 -5.65 -12.62 0.94
CA ALA A 16 -7.06 -12.90 1.19
C ALA A 16 -7.23 -14.03 2.22
N THR A 17 -8.06 -13.78 3.22
CA THR A 17 -8.49 -14.79 4.19
C THR A 17 -9.65 -15.61 3.61
N ARG A 18 -10.00 -16.73 4.24
CA ARG A 18 -11.18 -17.52 3.85
C ARG A 18 -12.46 -16.66 3.81
N GLY A 19 -12.67 -15.77 4.78
CA GLY A 19 -13.84 -14.89 4.80
C GLY A 19 -13.84 -13.85 3.68
N ASP A 20 -12.67 -13.49 3.14
CA ASP A 20 -12.56 -12.64 1.96
C ASP A 20 -12.91 -13.42 0.69
N LEU A 21 -12.40 -14.66 0.57
CA LEU A 21 -12.65 -15.54 -0.58
C LEU A 21 -14.14 -15.79 -0.80
N ASP A 22 -14.91 -15.95 0.28
CA ASP A 22 -16.36 -16.17 0.24
C ASP A 22 -17.13 -14.97 -0.35
N GLN A 23 -16.52 -13.77 -0.40
CA GLN A 23 -17.16 -12.53 -0.87
C GLN A 23 -16.74 -12.12 -2.30
N LEU A 24 -15.71 -12.74 -2.88
CA LEU A 24 -15.10 -12.24 -4.13
C LEU A 24 -16.04 -12.29 -5.33
N THR A 25 -16.87 -13.34 -5.45
CA THR A 25 -17.81 -13.50 -6.56
C THR A 25 -18.85 -12.37 -6.61
N GLU A 26 -19.41 -12.00 -5.46
CA GLU A 26 -20.36 -10.90 -5.38
C GLU A 26 -19.67 -9.56 -5.62
N LEU A 27 -18.47 -9.35 -5.05
CA LEU A 27 -17.69 -8.14 -5.24
C LEU A 27 -17.38 -7.90 -6.72
N GLU A 28 -16.89 -8.91 -7.43
CA GLU A 28 -16.60 -8.84 -8.85
C GLU A 28 -17.86 -8.57 -9.66
N ARG A 29 -18.98 -9.23 -9.35
CA ARG A 29 -20.27 -8.97 -10.00
C ARG A 29 -20.70 -7.51 -9.84
N GLU A 30 -20.57 -6.94 -8.64
CA GLU A 30 -20.86 -5.52 -8.38
C GLU A 30 -19.91 -4.59 -9.14
N ALA A 31 -18.62 -4.94 -9.20
CA ALA A 31 -17.63 -4.16 -9.92
C ALA A 31 -17.89 -4.18 -11.43
N ASP A 32 -18.29 -5.32 -11.99
CA ASP A 32 -18.53 -5.49 -13.42
C ASP A 32 -19.73 -4.70 -13.94
N GLU A 33 -20.70 -4.35 -13.09
CA GLU A 33 -21.84 -3.49 -13.45
C GLU A 33 -21.42 -2.16 -14.09
N GLN A 34 -20.20 -1.68 -13.82
CA GLN A 34 -19.66 -0.47 -14.44
C GLN A 34 -19.51 -0.60 -15.97
N PHE A 35 -19.38 -1.82 -16.49
CA PHE A 35 -19.29 -2.09 -17.92
C PHE A 35 -20.65 -2.13 -18.62
N ARG A 36 -21.74 -2.44 -17.89
CA ARG A 36 -23.10 -2.50 -18.43
C ARG A 36 -23.46 -1.30 -19.33
N PRO A 37 -23.31 -0.03 -18.91
CA PRO A 37 -23.69 1.12 -19.75
C PRO A 37 -22.85 1.26 -21.03
N LEU A 38 -21.64 0.69 -21.09
CA LEU A 38 -20.78 0.75 -22.29
C LEU A 38 -21.30 -0.15 -23.40
N TRP A 39 -22.00 -1.24 -23.05
CA TRP A 39 -22.32 -2.33 -23.96
C TRP A 39 -23.81 -2.67 -24.03
N THR A 40 -24.66 -1.92 -23.31
CA THR A 40 -26.10 -1.88 -23.54
C THR A 40 -26.42 -1.14 -24.84
N GLY A 41 -27.30 -1.71 -25.67
CA GLY A 41 -27.80 -1.06 -26.90
C GLY A 41 -27.04 -1.39 -28.19
N SER A 42 -25.90 -2.08 -28.11
CA SER A 42 -25.15 -2.61 -29.28
C SER A 42 -25.56 -4.04 -29.67
N GLY A 43 -26.39 -4.70 -28.85
CA GLY A 43 -27.12 -5.91 -29.21
C GLY A 43 -26.45 -7.26 -28.93
N GLN A 44 -25.30 -7.39 -28.23
CA GLN A 44 -24.81 -8.74 -27.89
C GLN A 44 -23.73 -8.98 -26.82
N ALA A 45 -23.15 -7.99 -26.13
CA ALA A 45 -22.02 -8.26 -25.23
C ALA A 45 -22.42 -8.46 -23.76
N TRP A 46 -23.22 -7.58 -23.17
CA TRP A 46 -23.53 -7.64 -21.73
C TRP A 46 -24.31 -8.89 -21.30
N GLU A 47 -25.29 -9.33 -22.11
CA GLU A 47 -26.08 -10.54 -21.81
C GLU A 47 -25.24 -11.83 -21.84
N ARG A 48 -24.06 -11.79 -22.45
CA ARG A 48 -23.10 -12.90 -22.54
C ARG A 48 -21.86 -12.66 -21.68
N TRP A 49 -21.89 -11.64 -20.81
CA TRP A 49 -20.79 -11.37 -19.90
C TRP A 49 -20.57 -12.59 -18.98
N PRO A 50 -19.33 -13.06 -18.81
CA PRO A 50 -19.06 -14.26 -18.03
C PRO A 50 -19.42 -14.08 -16.55
N ASP A 51 -19.79 -15.17 -15.89
CA ASP A 51 -19.95 -15.16 -14.44
C ASP A 51 -18.58 -15.04 -13.75
N PRO A 52 -18.48 -14.26 -12.67
CA PRO A 52 -17.27 -14.17 -11.87
C PRO A 52 -16.76 -15.51 -11.35
N THR A 53 -15.45 -15.72 -11.40
CA THR A 53 -14.81 -16.93 -10.86
C THR A 53 -14.95 -16.98 -9.32
N PRO A 54 -15.41 -18.11 -8.74
CA PRO A 54 -15.45 -18.29 -7.30
C PRO A 54 -14.11 -18.05 -6.61
N GLY A 55 -14.12 -17.40 -5.43
CA GLY A 55 -12.90 -17.13 -4.68
C GLY A 55 -12.12 -18.39 -4.29
N ALA A 56 -12.82 -19.50 -4.03
CA ALA A 56 -12.18 -20.80 -3.77
C ALA A 56 -11.40 -21.33 -4.99
N ASP A 57 -11.92 -21.13 -6.20
CA ASP A 57 -11.28 -21.57 -7.44
C ASP A 57 -10.06 -20.69 -7.76
N ARG A 58 -10.16 -19.38 -7.49
CA ARG A 58 -9.02 -18.45 -7.54
C ARG A 58 -7.90 -18.91 -6.61
N ALA A 59 -8.23 -19.18 -5.34
CA ALA A 59 -7.27 -19.62 -4.34
C ALA A 59 -6.66 -21.02 -4.62
N ALA A 60 -7.33 -21.86 -5.40
CA ALA A 60 -6.82 -23.16 -5.83
C ALA A 60 -5.85 -23.07 -7.02
N THR A 61 -5.81 -21.92 -7.71
CA THR A 61 -4.92 -21.71 -8.85
C THR A 61 -3.55 -21.24 -8.37
N PRO A 62 -2.42 -21.76 -8.92
CA PRO A 62 -1.08 -21.29 -8.53
C PRO A 62 -0.96 -19.77 -8.68
N GLY A 63 -0.48 -19.10 -7.63
CA GLY A 63 -0.49 -17.65 -7.55
C GLY A 63 -0.84 -17.14 -6.15
N PHE A 64 -1.52 -15.99 -6.08
CA PHE A 64 -2.02 -15.42 -4.85
C PHE A 64 -3.21 -14.49 -5.07
N VAL A 65 -4.01 -14.31 -4.02
CA VAL A 65 -5.12 -13.35 -3.99
C VAL A 65 -4.86 -12.32 -2.89
N LEU A 66 -4.98 -11.04 -3.25
CA LEU A 66 -4.89 -9.92 -2.32
C LEU A 66 -6.27 -9.32 -2.09
N ALA A 67 -6.55 -8.92 -0.85
CA ALA A 67 -7.80 -8.31 -0.42
C ALA A 67 -7.54 -6.95 0.21
N ALA A 68 -8.43 -5.99 -0.03
CA ALA A 68 -8.29 -4.60 0.38
C ALA A 68 -9.47 -4.19 1.27
N GLY A 69 -9.17 -3.78 2.51
CA GLY A 69 -10.16 -3.24 3.45
C GLY A 69 -10.90 -4.27 4.30
N ASP A 70 -11.57 -3.76 5.33
CA ASP A 70 -12.51 -4.44 6.22
C ASP A 70 -13.61 -3.42 6.62
N PRO A 71 -14.84 -3.49 6.05
CA PRO A 71 -15.34 -4.53 5.15
C PRO A 71 -14.59 -4.59 3.82
N LEU A 72 -14.67 -5.72 3.11
CA LEU A 72 -13.94 -5.96 1.87
C LEU A 72 -14.35 -4.98 0.75
N LEU A 73 -13.40 -4.15 0.30
CA LEU A 73 -13.62 -3.10 -0.71
C LEU A 73 -13.13 -3.48 -2.11
N GLY A 74 -12.13 -4.36 -2.21
CA GLY A 74 -11.58 -4.82 -3.48
C GLY A 74 -10.64 -6.01 -3.34
N PHE A 75 -10.28 -6.62 -4.46
CA PHE A 75 -9.27 -7.68 -4.51
C PHE A 75 -8.45 -7.63 -5.81
N ALA A 76 -7.29 -8.29 -5.77
CA ALA A 76 -6.47 -8.59 -6.94
C ALA A 76 -6.11 -10.08 -6.95
N HIS A 77 -6.15 -10.72 -8.11
CA HIS A 77 -5.75 -12.11 -8.32
C HIS A 77 -4.56 -12.15 -9.28
N VAL A 78 -3.46 -12.73 -8.83
CA VAL A 78 -2.23 -12.89 -9.61
C VAL A 78 -1.91 -14.37 -9.74
N LEU A 79 -1.69 -14.82 -10.97
CA LEU A 79 -1.35 -16.20 -11.33
C LEU A 79 0.17 -16.38 -11.38
N ASP A 80 0.65 -17.47 -10.80
CA ASP A 80 2.02 -17.96 -10.98
C ASP A 80 2.07 -18.92 -12.18
N ARG A 81 2.90 -18.59 -13.15
CA ARG A 81 3.07 -19.34 -14.40
C ARG A 81 4.47 -19.94 -14.53
N THR A 82 5.27 -19.89 -13.48
CA THR A 82 6.58 -20.55 -13.42
C THR A 82 6.42 -22.04 -13.75
N GLY A 83 7.14 -22.51 -14.78
CA GLY A 83 7.12 -23.92 -15.19
C GLY A 83 5.95 -24.36 -16.09
N SER A 84 5.08 -23.42 -16.51
CA SER A 84 3.96 -23.72 -17.41
C SER A 84 4.29 -23.66 -18.91
N GLY A 85 5.54 -23.29 -19.26
CA GLY A 85 6.07 -23.43 -20.61
C GLY A 85 6.34 -24.91 -20.91
N GLY A 86 5.82 -25.40 -22.03
CA GLY A 86 6.00 -26.79 -22.44
C GLY A 86 7.47 -27.22 -22.42
N ARG A 87 7.72 -28.48 -22.06
CA ARG A 87 9.01 -29.11 -22.34
C ARG A 87 9.16 -29.17 -23.85
N ASP A 88 10.07 -28.41 -24.42
CA ASP A 88 10.68 -28.82 -25.68
C ASP A 88 11.52 -30.05 -25.37
N GLU A 89 11.19 -31.21 -25.97
CA GLU A 89 11.91 -32.47 -25.73
C GLU A 89 13.40 -32.39 -26.09
N ASP A 90 13.82 -31.37 -26.86
CA ASP A 90 15.20 -31.18 -27.33
C ASP A 90 15.73 -29.72 -27.16
N GLY A 91 15.07 -28.88 -26.37
CA GLY A 91 15.49 -27.48 -26.12
C GLY A 91 16.31 -27.32 -24.84
N PRO A 92 17.29 -26.39 -24.77
CA PRO A 92 17.96 -26.10 -23.51
C PRO A 92 16.92 -25.64 -22.48
N GLU A 93 17.07 -26.06 -21.22
CA GLU A 93 16.28 -25.52 -20.11
C GLU A 93 16.35 -23.99 -20.16
N ARG A 94 15.28 -23.34 -20.62
CA ARG A 94 15.10 -21.90 -20.41
C ARG A 94 15.01 -21.74 -18.90
N GLY A 95 16.12 -21.43 -18.23
CA GLY A 95 16.21 -21.25 -16.78
C GLY A 95 14.95 -20.53 -16.28
N GLY A 96 14.21 -21.19 -15.40
CA GLY A 96 12.83 -20.87 -15.07
C GLY A 96 12.66 -19.46 -14.54
N ARG A 97 12.41 -18.50 -15.43
CA ARG A 97 12.05 -17.13 -15.06
C ARG A 97 10.70 -17.20 -14.35
N VAL A 98 10.60 -16.55 -13.20
CA VAL A 98 9.34 -16.43 -12.47
C VAL A 98 8.40 -15.57 -13.30
N ARG A 99 7.21 -16.10 -13.60
CA ARG A 99 6.21 -15.46 -14.46
C ARG A 99 4.95 -15.21 -13.66
N MET A 100 4.51 -13.96 -13.64
CA MET A 100 3.31 -13.55 -12.91
C MET A 100 2.34 -12.83 -13.85
N HIS A 101 1.05 -13.14 -13.73
CA HIS A 101 -0.02 -12.53 -14.53
C HIS A 101 -1.14 -12.02 -13.63
N LEU A 102 -1.44 -10.72 -13.69
CA LEU A 102 -2.60 -10.13 -13.02
C LEU A 102 -3.86 -10.52 -13.80
N ASP A 103 -4.56 -11.52 -13.29
CA ASP A 103 -5.77 -12.10 -13.87
C ASP A 103 -7.02 -11.28 -13.59
N GLN A 104 -7.13 -10.71 -12.38
CA GLN A 104 -8.27 -9.89 -12.02
C GLN A 104 -7.88 -8.78 -11.04
N ILE A 105 -8.50 -7.61 -11.19
CA ILE A 105 -8.54 -6.58 -10.17
C ILE A 105 -9.95 -5.95 -10.14
N ALA A 106 -10.61 -6.03 -8.99
CA ALA A 106 -11.97 -5.55 -8.84
C ALA A 106 -12.11 -4.69 -7.58
N VAL A 107 -12.86 -3.59 -7.70
CA VAL A 107 -13.13 -2.65 -6.61
C VAL A 107 -14.62 -2.35 -6.61
N ARG A 108 -15.26 -2.48 -5.44
CA ARG A 108 -16.68 -2.17 -5.26
C ARG A 108 -16.99 -0.75 -5.76
N PRO A 109 -18.14 -0.51 -6.42
CA PRO A 109 -18.52 0.82 -6.89
C PRO A 109 -18.49 1.90 -5.80
N SER A 110 -18.83 1.53 -4.56
CA SER A 110 -18.80 2.44 -3.40
C SER A 110 -17.41 2.91 -3.00
N ALA A 111 -16.34 2.23 -3.45
CA ALA A 111 -14.93 2.50 -3.15
C ALA A 111 -14.11 2.92 -4.39
N GLN A 112 -14.71 2.97 -5.58
CA GLN A 112 -14.04 3.43 -6.80
C GLN A 112 -13.65 4.92 -6.73
N GLY A 113 -12.58 5.28 -7.45
CA GLY A 113 -12.06 6.66 -7.47
C GLY A 113 -11.38 7.10 -6.17
N ARG A 114 -11.15 6.18 -5.23
CA ARG A 114 -10.53 6.45 -3.93
C ARG A 114 -9.13 5.84 -3.77
N GLY A 115 -8.48 5.44 -4.87
CA GLY A 115 -7.13 4.88 -4.85
C GLY A 115 -7.04 3.38 -4.49
N VAL A 116 -8.12 2.70 -4.12
CA VAL A 116 -8.10 1.26 -3.74
C VAL A 116 -7.51 0.36 -4.84
N GLY A 117 -7.89 0.59 -6.10
CA GLY A 117 -7.34 -0.19 -7.23
C GLY A 117 -5.84 0.05 -7.45
N GLU A 118 -5.37 1.27 -7.21
CA GLU A 118 -3.94 1.59 -7.29
C GLU A 118 -3.16 0.92 -6.15
N MET A 119 -3.69 0.93 -4.93
CA MET A 119 -3.10 0.21 -3.79
C MET A 119 -3.00 -1.29 -4.06
N LEU A 120 -4.08 -1.91 -4.55
CA LEU A 120 -4.11 -3.33 -4.92
C LEU A 120 -3.10 -3.67 -6.01
N LEU A 121 -2.99 -2.84 -7.06
CA LEU A 121 -2.04 -3.04 -8.14
C LEU A 121 -0.59 -2.95 -7.66
N ARG A 122 -0.24 -1.94 -6.86
CA ARG A 122 1.12 -1.79 -6.30
C ARG A 122 1.48 -2.96 -5.40
N ALA A 123 0.55 -3.40 -4.55
CA ALA A 123 0.74 -4.57 -3.70
C ALA A 123 0.92 -5.86 -4.52
N ALA A 124 0.17 -6.02 -5.63
CA ALA A 124 0.31 -7.15 -6.54
C ALA A 124 1.67 -7.16 -7.26
N MET A 125 2.12 -5.99 -7.75
CA MET A 125 3.44 -5.85 -8.36
C MET A 125 4.55 -6.15 -7.35
N GLY A 126 4.43 -5.67 -6.10
CA GLY A 126 5.41 -5.90 -5.04
C GLY A 126 5.49 -7.37 -4.64
N ALA A 127 4.33 -8.00 -4.41
CA ALA A 127 4.25 -9.43 -4.13
C ALA A 127 4.81 -10.31 -5.27
N ALA A 128 4.70 -9.86 -6.52
CA ALA A 128 5.32 -10.54 -7.66
C ALA A 128 6.85 -10.36 -7.66
N LEU A 129 7.34 -9.15 -7.37
CA LEU A 129 8.77 -8.85 -7.26
C LEU A 129 9.44 -9.65 -6.13
N ASP A 130 8.82 -9.73 -4.96
CA ASP A 130 9.30 -10.55 -3.81
C ASP A 130 9.44 -12.03 -4.16
N ARG A 131 8.65 -12.52 -5.11
CA ARG A 131 8.72 -13.89 -5.63
C ARG A 131 9.78 -14.05 -6.73
N GLY A 132 10.50 -12.99 -7.08
CA GLY A 132 11.53 -12.98 -8.11
C GLY A 132 11.00 -12.75 -9.53
N ALA A 133 9.74 -12.31 -9.69
CA ALA A 133 9.23 -11.96 -11.01
C ALA A 133 9.92 -10.68 -11.51
N ALA A 134 10.38 -10.71 -12.75
CA ALA A 134 10.99 -9.54 -13.39
C ALA A 134 9.98 -8.70 -14.18
N GLU A 135 8.77 -9.21 -14.39
CA GLU A 135 7.67 -8.55 -15.10
C GLU A 135 6.31 -9.01 -14.55
N LEU A 136 5.30 -8.14 -14.64
CA LEU A 136 3.91 -8.48 -14.41
C LEU A 136 3.13 -8.24 -15.71
N THR A 137 2.35 -9.24 -16.13
CA THR A 137 1.50 -9.14 -17.33
C THR A 137 0.02 -9.10 -16.99
N LEU A 138 -0.82 -8.66 -17.93
CA LEU A 138 -2.28 -8.67 -17.82
C LEU A 138 -2.96 -8.67 -19.19
N MET A 139 -4.24 -9.02 -19.21
CA MET A 139 -5.14 -8.80 -20.35
C MET A 139 -6.20 -7.76 -19.99
N THR A 140 -6.52 -6.84 -20.91
CA THR A 140 -7.49 -5.77 -20.62
C THR A 140 -8.16 -5.20 -21.87
N TYR A 141 -9.21 -4.37 -21.70
CA TYR A 141 -9.79 -3.62 -22.82
C TYR A 141 -8.96 -2.38 -23.14
N ALA A 142 -8.62 -2.21 -24.42
CA ALA A 142 -7.76 -1.12 -24.86
C ALA A 142 -8.34 0.27 -24.61
N ASP A 143 -9.65 0.42 -24.82
CA ASP A 143 -10.29 1.74 -24.93
C ASP A 143 -11.17 2.09 -23.72
N VAL A 144 -11.36 1.16 -22.77
CA VAL A 144 -12.14 1.42 -21.55
C VAL A 144 -11.29 2.26 -20.58
N PRO A 145 -11.74 3.45 -20.13
CA PRO A 145 -10.88 4.42 -19.42
C PRO A 145 -10.20 3.91 -18.14
N TRP A 146 -10.83 2.97 -17.43
CA TRP A 146 -10.32 2.33 -16.22
C TRP A 146 -9.56 1.01 -16.47
N ASN A 147 -9.37 0.63 -17.74
CA ASN A 147 -8.59 -0.53 -18.20
C ASN A 147 -7.29 -0.06 -18.87
N GLY A 148 -7.11 -0.27 -20.18
CA GLY A 148 -5.88 0.02 -20.93
C GLY A 148 -5.26 1.38 -20.63
N PRO A 149 -6.00 2.50 -20.71
CA PRO A 149 -5.47 3.83 -20.41
C PRO A 149 -5.08 4.00 -18.94
N TRP A 150 -5.75 3.33 -18.00
CA TRP A 150 -5.38 3.36 -16.59
C TRP A 150 -4.08 2.60 -16.35
N TYR A 151 -3.95 1.36 -16.86
CA TYR A 151 -2.71 0.59 -16.75
C TYR A 151 -1.52 1.28 -17.42
N ALA A 152 -1.73 1.94 -18.58
CA ALA A 152 -0.70 2.73 -19.23
C ALA A 152 -0.16 3.86 -18.33
N ARG A 153 -1.03 4.52 -17.54
CA ARG A 153 -0.60 5.52 -16.54
C ARG A 153 0.18 4.90 -15.38
N GLN A 154 0.02 3.60 -15.12
CA GLN A 154 0.78 2.86 -14.11
C GLN A 154 2.08 2.25 -14.68
N GLY A 155 2.46 2.58 -15.92
CA GLY A 155 3.70 2.15 -16.55
C GLY A 155 3.60 0.89 -17.40
N PHE A 156 2.40 0.30 -17.55
CA PHE A 156 2.23 -0.85 -18.44
C PHE A 156 2.30 -0.43 -19.91
N VAL A 157 2.91 -1.28 -20.73
CA VAL A 157 2.99 -1.10 -22.18
C VAL A 157 2.24 -2.22 -22.90
N GLU A 158 1.64 -1.90 -24.05
CA GLU A 158 0.97 -2.90 -24.89
C GLU A 158 1.99 -3.90 -25.44
N VAL A 159 1.68 -5.19 -25.34
CA VAL A 159 2.50 -6.30 -25.84
C VAL A 159 1.93 -6.71 -27.19
N THR A 160 2.77 -6.68 -28.24
CA THR A 160 2.42 -7.13 -29.59
C THR A 160 3.45 -8.14 -30.10
N GLU A 161 3.11 -8.85 -31.17
CA GLU A 161 4.03 -9.78 -31.83
C GLU A 161 5.31 -9.07 -32.30
N GLU A 162 5.21 -7.83 -32.77
CA GLU A 162 6.34 -7.05 -33.26
C GLU A 162 7.22 -6.48 -32.14
N SER A 163 6.60 -6.05 -31.03
CA SER A 163 7.31 -5.38 -29.94
C SER A 163 7.92 -6.35 -28.93
N HIS A 164 7.24 -7.46 -28.66
CA HIS A 164 7.60 -8.42 -27.62
C HIS A 164 7.26 -9.86 -28.06
N PRO A 165 7.91 -10.41 -29.11
CA PRO A 165 7.51 -11.66 -29.75
C PRO A 165 7.44 -12.86 -28.79
N ASP A 166 8.43 -13.01 -27.90
CA ASP A 166 8.45 -14.10 -26.92
C ASP A 166 7.28 -13.98 -25.93
N LEU A 167 7.07 -12.80 -25.36
CA LEU A 167 5.99 -12.57 -24.40
C LEU A 167 4.61 -12.68 -25.07
N TRP A 168 4.50 -12.19 -26.31
CA TRP A 168 3.30 -12.34 -27.11
C TRP A 168 2.96 -13.82 -27.28
N ALA A 169 3.91 -14.68 -27.68
CA ALA A 169 3.69 -16.11 -27.79
C ALA A 169 3.28 -16.76 -26.45
N GLU A 170 3.90 -16.34 -25.34
CA GLU A 170 3.60 -16.86 -24.00
C GLU A 170 2.18 -16.53 -23.51
N LEU A 171 1.63 -15.38 -23.92
CA LEU A 171 0.29 -14.94 -23.57
C LEU A 171 -0.82 -15.55 -24.43
N GLU A 172 -0.49 -16.43 -25.39
CA GLU A 172 -1.48 -17.10 -26.26
C GLU A 172 -2.55 -17.85 -25.48
N HIS A 173 -2.16 -18.52 -24.39
CA HIS A 173 -3.11 -19.22 -23.54
C HIS A 173 -4.19 -18.27 -22.97
N PHE A 174 -3.79 -17.07 -22.52
CA PHE A 174 -4.74 -16.10 -21.98
C PHE A 174 -5.65 -15.54 -23.07
N ARG A 175 -5.11 -15.21 -24.25
CA ARG A 175 -5.93 -14.79 -25.39
C ARG A 175 -6.97 -15.86 -25.77
N ALA A 176 -6.56 -17.13 -25.86
CA ALA A 176 -7.46 -18.22 -26.18
C ALA A 176 -8.56 -18.44 -25.12
N VAL A 177 -8.24 -18.23 -23.83
CA VAL A 177 -9.24 -18.26 -22.75
C VAL A 177 -10.25 -17.11 -22.91
N GLU A 178 -9.79 -15.89 -23.18
CA GLU A 178 -10.69 -14.74 -23.38
C GLU A 178 -11.58 -14.87 -24.61
N ASP A 179 -11.05 -15.45 -25.69
CA ASP A 179 -11.80 -15.80 -26.90
C ASP A 179 -12.92 -16.81 -26.57
N GLY A 180 -12.60 -17.84 -25.78
CA GLY A 180 -13.56 -18.83 -25.30
C GLY A 180 -14.66 -18.25 -24.41
N LEU A 181 -14.35 -17.19 -23.65
CA LEU A 181 -15.31 -16.43 -22.85
C LEU A 181 -16.10 -15.39 -23.67
N GLY A 182 -15.75 -15.17 -24.94
CA GLY A 182 -16.42 -14.21 -25.81
C GLY A 182 -16.12 -12.74 -25.49
N LEU A 183 -15.11 -12.45 -24.66
CA LEU A 183 -14.73 -11.09 -24.26
C LEU A 183 -14.38 -10.14 -25.42
N PRO A 184 -13.75 -10.60 -26.53
CA PRO A 184 -13.47 -9.74 -27.68
C PRO A 184 -14.73 -9.17 -28.36
N ALA A 185 -15.91 -9.78 -28.17
CA ALA A 185 -17.15 -9.28 -28.73
C ALA A 185 -17.58 -7.93 -28.15
N ALA A 186 -17.10 -7.58 -26.95
CA ALA A 186 -17.40 -6.32 -26.28
C ALA A 186 -16.44 -5.17 -26.66
N GLY A 187 -15.26 -5.48 -27.20
CA GLY A 187 -14.24 -4.48 -27.57
C GLY A 187 -12.84 -5.08 -27.75
N ARG A 188 -11.89 -4.24 -28.20
CA ARG A 188 -10.50 -4.65 -28.45
C ARG A 188 -9.82 -5.07 -27.14
N ARG A 189 -9.49 -6.36 -27.02
CA ARG A 189 -8.65 -6.91 -25.95
C ARG A 189 -7.18 -6.72 -26.31
N ILE A 190 -6.37 -6.35 -25.32
CA ILE A 190 -4.92 -6.18 -25.45
C ILE A 190 -4.20 -6.86 -24.30
N ALA A 191 -3.01 -7.37 -24.61
CA ALA A 191 -2.03 -7.78 -23.61
C ALA A 191 -1.21 -6.56 -23.20
N MET A 192 -0.89 -6.45 -21.90
CA MET A 192 0.03 -5.43 -21.41
C MET A 192 1.03 -6.02 -20.42
N ALA A 193 2.20 -5.39 -20.30
CA ALA A 193 3.25 -5.79 -19.37
C ALA A 193 3.95 -4.58 -18.72
N VAL A 194 4.47 -4.79 -17.52
CA VAL A 194 5.33 -3.82 -16.81
C VAL A 194 6.57 -4.53 -16.26
N PRO A 195 7.79 -3.97 -16.43
CA PRO A 195 8.99 -4.49 -15.78
C PRO A 195 8.95 -4.21 -14.26
N LEU A 196 9.52 -5.10 -13.45
CA LEU A 196 9.51 -5.01 -11.98
C LEU A 196 10.88 -4.68 -11.35
N ALA A 197 11.89 -4.26 -12.12
CA ALA A 197 13.29 -4.30 -11.66
C ALA A 197 14.04 -2.94 -11.58
N ASP A 198 13.37 -1.79 -11.74
CA ASP A 198 14.00 -0.45 -11.76
C ASP A 198 13.44 0.51 -10.69
N GLU A 199 13.05 -0.05 -9.55
CA GLU A 199 12.48 0.76 -8.47
C GLU A 199 13.58 1.52 -7.71
N PRO A 200 13.41 2.82 -7.44
CA PRO A 200 14.38 3.58 -6.64
C PRO A 200 14.61 2.89 -5.29
N THR A 201 15.89 2.72 -4.92
CA THR A 201 16.24 2.19 -3.60
C THR A 201 15.60 3.09 -2.54
N PRO A 202 14.80 2.52 -1.60
CA PRO A 202 14.22 3.30 -0.52
C PRO A 202 15.29 4.01 0.29
N LEU A 203 15.14 5.32 0.45
CA LEU A 203 16.05 6.13 1.27
C LEU A 203 15.68 5.95 2.75
N PRO A 204 16.65 5.69 3.65
CA PRO A 204 16.37 5.59 5.07
C PRO A 204 15.86 6.92 5.63
N ALA A 205 14.80 6.87 6.42
CA ALA A 205 14.18 8.01 7.07
C ALA A 205 13.66 7.63 8.45
N VAL A 206 13.39 8.63 9.29
CA VAL A 206 12.92 8.45 10.66
C VAL A 206 11.72 9.33 10.90
N SER A 207 10.77 8.83 11.69
CA SER A 207 9.66 9.62 12.23
C SER A 207 9.52 9.32 13.71
N VAL A 208 9.65 10.35 14.54
CA VAL A 208 9.52 10.24 16.00
C VAL A 208 8.12 10.66 16.39
N ILE A 209 7.45 9.90 17.25
CA ILE A 209 6.12 10.18 17.80
C ILE A 209 6.28 10.59 19.27
N PRO A 210 6.47 11.89 19.57
CA PRO A 210 6.42 12.37 20.93
C PRO A 210 5.01 12.14 21.49
N VAL A 211 4.93 11.41 22.60
CA VAL A 211 3.67 11.05 23.23
C VAL A 211 3.74 11.40 24.71
N ARG A 212 2.65 11.96 25.25
CA ARG A 212 2.53 12.26 26.67
C ARG A 212 1.11 11.97 27.15
N GLU A 213 0.96 11.89 28.46
CA GLU A 213 -0.36 11.80 29.09
C GLU A 213 -0.56 13.02 29.99
N ARG A 214 -1.59 13.82 29.69
CA ARG A 214 -1.92 15.03 30.45
C ARG A 214 -3.35 14.94 30.93
N ASP A 215 -3.56 15.05 32.24
CA ASP A 215 -4.89 14.96 32.87
C ASP A 215 -5.67 13.68 32.45
N GLY A 216 -4.95 12.56 32.27
CA GLY A 216 -5.50 11.28 31.82
C GLY A 216 -5.84 11.21 30.33
N VAL A 217 -5.37 12.16 29.52
CA VAL A 217 -5.56 12.18 28.07
C VAL A 217 -4.22 11.92 27.37
N LEU A 218 -4.21 10.91 26.50
CA LEU A 218 -3.08 10.63 25.63
C LEU A 218 -3.01 11.68 24.51
N GLU A 219 -1.90 12.41 24.44
CA GLU A 219 -1.62 13.42 23.43
C GLU A 219 -0.35 13.04 22.64
N VAL A 220 -0.33 13.40 21.36
CA VAL A 220 0.86 13.30 20.51
C VAL A 220 1.24 14.66 19.95
N PHE A 221 2.53 14.90 19.77
CA PHE A 221 3.00 16.08 19.08
C PHE A 221 2.98 15.87 17.57
N VAL A 222 2.17 16.66 16.87
CA VAL A 222 2.00 16.55 15.42
C VAL A 222 2.36 17.85 14.72
N GLN A 223 2.66 17.74 13.43
CA GLN A 223 2.96 18.84 12.55
C GLN A 223 2.00 18.83 11.36
N HIS A 224 1.56 20.02 10.95
CA HIS A 224 0.67 20.19 9.79
C HIS A 224 1.51 20.69 8.62
N ARG A 225 1.80 19.81 7.66
CA ARG A 225 2.70 20.11 6.53
C ARG A 225 2.19 21.30 5.72
N ALA A 226 3.09 22.15 5.26
CA ALA A 226 2.73 23.22 4.35
C ALA A 226 2.12 22.68 3.05
N HIS A 227 1.12 23.39 2.51
CA HIS A 227 0.47 23.00 1.25
C HIS A 227 1.38 23.09 0.02
N THR A 228 2.56 23.71 0.16
CA THR A 228 3.55 23.90 -0.89
C THR A 228 4.55 22.73 -1.02
N MET A 229 4.39 21.67 -0.23
CA MET A 229 5.32 20.54 -0.21
C MET A 229 5.09 19.55 -1.36
N ASP A 230 6.20 19.06 -1.93
CA ASP A 230 6.22 18.07 -3.03
C ASP A 230 5.62 16.71 -2.65
N PHE A 231 5.59 16.37 -1.36
CA PHE A 231 5.08 15.10 -0.84
C PHE A 231 4.02 15.34 0.23
N VAL A 232 2.80 14.88 -0.08
CA VAL A 232 1.57 14.89 0.74
C VAL A 232 1.30 16.24 1.44
N PRO A 233 1.05 17.31 0.66
CA PRO A 233 0.78 18.66 1.19
C PRO A 233 -0.46 18.70 2.07
N GLY A 234 -0.40 19.43 3.19
CA GLY A 234 -1.51 19.60 4.13
C GLY A 234 -1.82 18.38 5.00
N ALA A 235 -1.03 17.30 4.91
CA ALA A 235 -1.19 16.16 5.81
C ALA A 235 -0.59 16.42 7.19
N VAL A 236 -1.16 15.75 8.18
CA VAL A 236 -0.61 15.65 9.53
C VAL A 236 0.47 14.59 9.56
N VAL A 237 1.62 14.93 10.12
CA VAL A 237 2.79 14.06 10.29
C VAL A 237 3.39 14.24 11.68
N PHE A 238 4.34 13.39 12.03
CA PHE A 238 5.18 13.57 13.21
C PHE A 238 6.56 14.12 12.82
N PRO A 239 7.32 14.69 13.77
CA PRO A 239 8.67 15.15 13.49
C PRO A 239 9.55 14.05 12.88
N GLY A 240 10.37 14.41 11.90
CA GLY A 240 11.21 13.43 11.23
C GLY A 240 11.63 13.81 9.83
N GLY A 241 12.61 13.07 9.33
CA GLY A 241 13.20 13.34 8.03
C GLY A 241 14.14 12.22 7.60
N ARG A 242 14.95 12.53 6.59
CA ARG A 242 15.88 11.55 6.00
C ARG A 242 17.10 11.41 6.88
N VAL A 243 17.68 10.20 6.89
CA VAL A 243 19.02 10.01 7.43
C VAL A 243 20.02 10.78 6.55
N ASP A 244 20.81 11.63 7.18
CA ASP A 244 21.86 12.44 6.57
C ASP A 244 23.24 11.84 6.89
N PRO A 245 24.28 12.02 6.05
CA PRO A 245 25.64 11.56 6.37
C PRO A 245 26.18 11.97 7.75
N GLN A 246 25.74 13.10 8.32
CA GLN A 246 26.12 13.50 9.67
C GLN A 246 25.60 12.57 10.77
N ASP A 247 24.48 11.88 10.52
CA ASP A 247 23.86 10.97 11.49
C ASP A 247 24.76 9.76 11.73
N SER A 248 25.41 9.23 10.69
CA SER A 248 26.38 8.14 10.82
C SER A 248 27.55 8.53 11.72
N THR A 249 28.08 9.76 11.56
CA THR A 249 29.17 10.26 12.41
C THR A 249 28.73 10.41 13.86
N THR A 250 27.50 10.86 14.09
CA THR A 250 26.92 10.99 15.44
C THR A 250 26.67 9.63 16.07
N ALA A 251 26.15 8.67 15.30
CA ALA A 251 25.90 7.31 15.71
C ALA A 251 27.18 6.60 16.17
N GLU A 252 28.25 6.68 15.37
CA GLU A 252 29.56 6.12 15.73
C GLU A 252 30.12 6.73 17.02
N ARG A 253 30.02 8.06 17.18
CA ARG A 253 30.53 8.77 18.35
C ARG A 253 29.80 8.39 19.64
N LEU A 254 28.48 8.17 19.55
CA LEU A 254 27.63 7.88 20.70
C LEU A 254 27.42 6.38 20.94
N GLY A 255 27.82 5.53 20.00
CA GLY A 255 27.60 4.07 20.07
C GLY A 255 26.13 3.68 19.95
N ILE A 256 25.36 4.38 19.11
CA ILE A 256 23.92 4.15 18.88
C ILE A 256 23.64 3.82 17.41
N ASP A 257 22.40 3.44 17.08
CA ASP A 257 21.99 3.24 15.69
C ASP A 257 21.88 4.57 14.91
N VAL A 258 22.17 4.54 13.59
CA VAL A 258 22.08 5.71 12.72
C VAL A 258 20.68 6.32 12.65
N THR A 259 19.65 5.48 12.76
CA THR A 259 18.25 5.92 12.78
C THR A 259 17.90 6.58 14.11
N GLN A 260 18.50 6.16 15.23
CA GLN A 260 18.36 6.88 16.51
C GLN A 260 19.04 8.25 16.44
N ALA A 261 20.25 8.33 15.87
CA ALA A 261 20.96 9.59 15.68
C ALA A 261 20.15 10.58 14.82
N CYS A 262 19.57 10.10 13.71
CA CYS A 262 18.65 10.87 12.88
C CYS A 262 17.41 11.33 13.68
N GLY A 263 16.79 10.44 14.46
CA GLY A 263 15.63 10.80 15.29
C GLY A 263 15.94 11.92 16.30
N VAL A 264 17.09 11.85 16.96
CA VAL A 264 17.54 12.92 17.89
C VAL A 264 17.73 14.25 17.16
N ARG A 265 18.39 14.22 15.99
CA ARG A 265 18.61 15.43 15.18
C ARG A 265 17.29 16.06 14.73
N GLU A 266 16.41 15.28 14.11
CA GLU A 266 15.12 15.77 13.58
C GLU A 266 14.24 16.35 14.70
N VAL A 267 14.18 15.70 15.86
CA VAL A 267 13.45 16.24 17.02
C VAL A 267 14.05 17.57 17.47
N ALA A 268 15.37 17.68 17.56
CA ALA A 268 16.02 18.92 17.95
C ALA A 268 15.80 20.05 16.93
N GLU A 269 15.92 19.76 15.64
CA GLU A 269 15.77 20.74 14.56
C GLU A 269 14.32 21.24 14.43
N GLU A 270 13.34 20.33 14.51
CA GLU A 270 11.95 20.66 14.24
C GLU A 270 11.12 21.05 15.47
N THR A 271 11.60 20.70 16.66
CA THR A 271 10.88 20.97 17.92
C THR A 271 11.67 21.76 18.95
N GLY A 272 13.01 21.88 18.79
CA GLY A 272 13.91 22.45 19.79
C GLY A 272 14.16 21.56 21.01
N ALA A 273 13.50 20.40 21.11
CA ALA A 273 13.65 19.50 22.24
C ALA A 273 14.98 18.73 22.17
N VAL A 274 15.67 18.63 23.31
CA VAL A 274 16.85 17.78 23.47
C VAL A 274 16.42 16.50 24.18
N ILE A 275 16.67 15.36 23.55
CA ILE A 275 16.21 14.05 24.01
C ILE A 275 17.39 13.09 24.18
N ASP A 276 17.25 12.11 25.06
CA ASP A 276 18.20 11.00 25.14
C ASP A 276 17.84 9.98 24.04
N PRO A 277 18.80 9.54 23.19
CA PRO A 277 18.54 8.48 22.22
C PRO A 277 18.03 7.17 22.85
N ALA A 278 18.30 6.92 24.13
CA ALA A 278 17.79 5.77 24.87
C ALA A 278 16.28 5.81 25.13
N ASP A 279 15.64 7.00 25.05
CA ASP A 279 14.20 7.18 25.23
C ASP A 279 13.41 6.86 23.94
N LEU A 280 14.10 6.69 22.81
CA LEU A 280 13.47 6.32 21.54
C LEU A 280 13.11 4.82 21.54
N VAL A 281 11.82 4.53 21.67
CA VAL A 281 11.27 3.17 21.63
C VAL A 281 10.90 2.79 20.20
N PRO A 282 11.53 1.77 19.57
CA PRO A 282 11.14 1.31 18.24
C PRO A 282 9.65 0.95 18.19
N TRP A 283 8.94 1.44 17.17
CA TRP A 283 7.48 1.27 17.07
C TRP A 283 7.04 0.59 15.78
N ASP A 284 7.54 1.05 14.63
CA ASP A 284 7.14 0.53 13.33
C ASP A 284 8.21 0.77 12.27
N ARG A 285 8.10 0.09 11.12
CA ARG A 285 8.97 0.34 9.96
C ARG A 285 8.18 0.19 8.67
N TRP A 286 8.10 1.24 7.88
CA TRP A 286 7.33 1.25 6.63
C TRP A 286 8.21 1.57 5.43
N ILE A 287 8.16 0.71 4.43
CA ILE A 287 8.82 0.92 3.15
C ILE A 287 7.76 1.41 2.17
N THR A 288 8.03 2.55 1.54
CA THR A 288 7.15 3.10 0.50
C THR A 288 6.98 2.03 -0.60
N PRO A 289 5.74 1.71 -1.04
CA PRO A 289 5.50 0.72 -2.07
C PRO A 289 6.25 1.04 -3.37
N ILE A 290 6.30 0.06 -4.26
CA ILE A 290 6.89 0.24 -5.59
C ILE A 290 6.00 1.11 -6.50
N GLY A 291 6.61 1.69 -7.52
CA GLY A 291 6.02 2.60 -8.49
C GLY A 291 5.92 4.05 -8.00
N TYR A 292 6.56 4.40 -6.89
CA TYR A 292 6.71 5.78 -6.44
C TYR A 292 8.08 6.33 -6.87
N PRO A 293 8.16 7.53 -7.45
CA PRO A 293 9.43 8.09 -7.95
C PRO A 293 10.42 8.40 -6.82
N LYS A 294 9.94 8.51 -5.59
CA LYS A 294 10.74 8.61 -4.36
C LYS A 294 10.20 7.59 -3.38
N ARG A 295 11.08 6.75 -2.85
CA ARG A 295 10.75 5.72 -1.85
C ARG A 295 11.54 5.96 -0.59
N PHE A 296 10.90 5.72 0.55
CA PHE A 296 11.50 5.82 1.87
C PHE A 296 11.34 4.52 2.64
N ASP A 297 12.37 4.17 3.41
CA ASP A 297 12.35 3.14 4.44
C ASP A 297 12.33 3.86 5.79
N VAL A 298 11.12 4.03 6.32
CA VAL A 298 10.85 4.92 7.46
C VAL A 298 10.80 4.12 8.75
N PHE A 299 11.70 4.42 9.67
CA PHE A 299 11.73 3.88 11.03
C PHE A 299 10.95 4.79 11.97
N PHE A 300 9.93 4.24 12.62
CA PHE A 300 9.08 4.97 13.56
C PHE A 300 9.50 4.67 14.99
N TYR A 301 9.65 5.73 15.79
CA TYR A 301 9.97 5.64 17.22
C TYR A 301 8.92 6.33 18.05
N VAL A 302 8.40 5.67 19.08
CA VAL A 302 7.66 6.37 20.14
C VAL A 302 8.66 7.02 21.09
N LEU A 303 8.41 8.27 21.44
CA LEU A 303 9.18 9.01 22.45
C LEU A 303 8.26 9.40 23.60
N PRO A 304 8.33 8.71 24.76
CA PRO A 304 7.61 9.12 25.96
C PRO A 304 8.16 10.45 26.48
N VAL A 305 7.30 11.46 26.59
CA VAL A 305 7.69 12.79 27.03
C VAL A 305 7.18 13.03 28.45
N ALA A 306 8.11 13.31 29.37
CA ALA A 306 7.78 13.67 30.75
C ALA A 306 7.13 15.06 30.82
N ASP A 307 6.27 15.26 31.83
CA ASP A 307 5.64 16.56 32.10
C ASP A 307 6.71 17.66 32.30
N GLY A 308 6.70 18.66 31.40
CA GLY A 308 7.58 19.84 31.46
C GLY A 308 8.64 19.95 30.36
N ALA A 309 8.85 18.93 29.53
CA ALA A 309 9.67 19.07 28.33
C ALA A 309 8.96 19.97 27.29
N GLU A 310 9.65 21.00 26.81
CA GLU A 310 9.10 21.95 25.85
C GLU A 310 9.33 21.46 24.41
N PHE A 311 8.22 21.26 23.69
CA PHE A 311 8.22 21.03 22.25
C PHE A 311 7.63 22.27 21.60
N ALA A 312 8.42 22.93 20.76
CA ALA A 312 8.03 24.13 20.04
C ALA A 312 7.84 23.83 18.54
N HIS A 313 7.28 24.78 17.80
CA HIS A 313 7.26 24.74 16.35
C HIS A 313 8.48 25.50 15.83
N THR A 314 9.54 24.80 15.42
CA THR A 314 10.78 25.44 14.91
C THR A 314 11.07 25.13 13.44
N THR A 315 10.28 24.25 12.82
CA THR A 315 10.43 23.87 11.41
C THR A 315 9.78 24.84 10.43
N GLY A 316 10.42 25.06 9.28
CA GLY A 316 9.83 25.77 8.14
C GLY A 316 8.97 24.86 7.24
N GLU A 317 8.94 23.56 7.50
CA GLU A 317 8.27 22.55 6.68
C GLU A 317 6.77 22.39 7.00
N ALA A 318 6.37 22.84 8.18
CA ALA A 318 5.00 22.83 8.66
C ALA A 318 4.48 24.25 8.87
N VAL A 319 3.16 24.43 8.78
CA VAL A 319 2.51 25.73 9.07
C VAL A 319 2.21 25.91 10.56
N ARG A 320 2.16 24.81 11.31
CA ARG A 320 1.99 24.76 12.76
C ARG A 320 2.34 23.38 13.29
N SER A 321 2.75 23.33 14.55
CA SER A 321 2.91 22.10 15.32
C SER A 321 2.20 22.23 16.67
N GLU A 322 1.66 21.14 17.18
CA GLU A 322 0.86 21.16 18.40
C GLU A 322 0.82 19.79 19.08
N TRP A 323 0.57 19.80 20.39
CA TRP A 323 0.10 18.62 21.11
C TRP A 323 -1.40 18.45 20.85
N THR A 324 -1.81 17.28 20.36
CA THR A 324 -3.22 16.98 20.07
C THR A 324 -3.63 15.68 20.75
N PRO A 325 -4.81 15.63 21.40
CA PRO A 325 -5.37 14.37 21.87
C PRO A 325 -5.49 13.37 20.72
N VAL A 326 -5.01 12.14 20.93
CA VAL A 326 -4.99 11.11 19.88
C VAL A 326 -6.39 10.83 19.33
N ARG A 327 -7.40 10.81 20.20
CA ARG A 327 -8.81 10.64 19.82
C ARG A 327 -9.33 11.73 18.88
N ASP A 328 -8.85 12.96 19.02
CA ASP A 328 -9.33 14.10 18.22
C ASP A 328 -8.77 13.99 16.80
N LEU A 329 -7.55 13.46 16.66
CA LEU A 329 -6.96 13.14 15.35
C LEU A 329 -7.75 12.05 14.63
N VAL A 330 -8.17 10.99 15.33
CA VAL A 330 -9.03 9.93 14.76
C VAL A 330 -10.33 10.53 14.23
N VAL A 331 -11.04 11.28 15.07
CA VAL A 331 -12.31 11.93 14.70
C VAL A 331 -12.14 12.87 13.51
N ALA A 332 -11.09 13.69 13.49
CA ALA A 332 -10.85 14.64 12.41
C ALA A 332 -10.45 13.96 11.07
N VAL A 333 -9.77 12.81 11.13
CA VAL A 333 -9.50 12.02 9.92
C VAL A 333 -10.79 11.38 9.41
N GLU A 334 -11.57 10.78 10.30
CA GLU A 334 -12.87 10.17 10.00
C GLU A 334 -13.88 11.17 9.41
N SER A 335 -13.91 12.40 9.94
CA SER A 335 -14.90 13.42 9.58
C SER A 335 -14.68 14.03 8.20
N GLY A 336 -13.43 14.20 7.75
CA GLY A 336 -13.21 15.15 6.66
C GLY A 336 -12.04 16.10 6.86
N ASP A 337 -11.72 16.39 8.10
CA ASP A 337 -11.05 17.64 8.43
C ASP A 337 -9.54 17.56 8.32
N LEU A 338 -8.97 16.36 8.51
CA LEU A 338 -7.54 16.09 8.35
C LEU A 338 -7.28 15.00 7.32
N ALA A 339 -6.07 15.03 6.75
CA ALA A 339 -5.52 13.98 5.91
C ALA A 339 -4.25 13.44 6.58
N MET A 340 -4.04 12.13 6.48
CA MET A 340 -2.85 11.43 6.97
C MET A 340 -2.41 10.41 5.94
N VAL A 341 -1.10 10.17 5.86
CA VAL A 341 -0.55 9.01 5.14
C VAL A 341 -0.84 7.72 5.90
N ALA A 342 -0.83 6.59 5.21
CA ALA A 342 -1.18 5.29 5.79
C ALA A 342 -0.37 4.93 7.06
N PRO A 343 0.96 5.12 7.12
CA PRO A 343 1.73 4.87 8.34
C PRO A 343 1.25 5.72 9.53
N THR A 344 1.16 7.05 9.36
CA THR A 344 0.74 7.98 10.42
C THR A 344 -0.64 7.64 10.95
N ARG A 345 -1.61 7.37 10.06
CA ARG A 345 -2.96 7.00 10.48
C ARG A 345 -2.97 5.69 11.26
N THR A 346 -2.26 4.67 10.77
CA THR A 346 -2.17 3.38 11.46
C THR A 346 -1.66 3.56 12.88
N ILE A 347 -0.60 4.35 13.05
CA ILE A 347 -0.02 4.62 14.36
C ILE A 347 -1.02 5.39 15.25
N VAL A 348 -1.72 6.40 14.73
CA VAL A 348 -2.74 7.14 15.48
C VAL A 348 -3.90 6.25 15.94
N ASP A 349 -4.43 5.40 15.05
CA ASP A 349 -5.52 4.47 15.37
C ASP A 349 -5.10 3.49 16.49
N GLU A 350 -3.84 3.07 16.50
CA GLU A 350 -3.30 2.18 17.53
C GLU A 350 -3.07 2.85 18.87
N LEU A 351 -2.47 4.05 18.86
CA LEU A 351 -2.31 4.83 20.08
C LEU A 351 -3.69 5.12 20.70
N SER A 352 -4.70 5.37 19.87
CA SER A 352 -6.10 5.55 20.30
C SER A 352 -6.64 4.29 20.96
N ALA A 353 -6.39 3.12 20.38
CA ALA A 353 -6.82 1.83 20.93
C ALA A 353 -6.10 1.45 22.24
N LEU A 354 -4.83 1.83 22.40
CA LEU A 354 -4.06 1.61 23.63
C LEU A 354 -4.48 2.56 24.76
N GLY A 355 -4.86 3.79 24.43
CA GLY A 355 -5.55 4.73 25.31
C GLY A 355 -4.77 5.31 26.50
N SER A 356 -3.52 4.86 26.76
CA SER A 356 -2.68 5.38 27.85
C SER A 356 -1.20 5.27 27.52
N LEU A 357 -0.38 6.16 28.10
CA LEU A 357 1.07 6.16 27.90
C LEU A 357 1.70 4.87 28.43
N SER A 358 1.20 4.36 29.56
CA SER A 358 1.68 3.10 30.14
C SER A 358 1.43 1.90 29.22
N ALA A 359 0.27 1.82 28.55
CA ALA A 359 -0.01 0.75 27.60
C ALA A 359 0.88 0.85 26.35
N VAL A 360 1.13 2.06 25.86
CA VAL A 360 2.00 2.32 24.72
C VAL A 360 3.44 1.86 25.00
N VAL A 361 4.04 2.34 26.10
CA VAL A 361 5.41 1.95 26.48
C VAL A 361 5.50 0.46 26.80
N GLY A 362 4.48 -0.10 27.44
CA GLY A 362 4.44 -1.51 27.81
C GLY A 362 4.34 -2.47 26.63
N LEU A 363 3.88 -2.04 25.44
CA LEU A 363 3.71 -2.91 24.29
C LEU A 363 5.05 -3.39 23.72
N SER A 364 6.05 -2.50 23.62
CA SER A 364 7.41 -2.78 23.13
C SER A 364 7.44 -3.78 21.94
N PRO A 365 6.88 -3.41 20.78
CA PRO A 365 6.69 -4.32 19.66
C PRO A 365 8.03 -4.78 19.04
N ASP A 366 8.04 -5.97 18.45
CA ASP A 366 9.15 -6.43 17.61
C ASP A 366 9.03 -5.79 16.23
N VAL A 367 9.93 -4.89 15.84
CA VAL A 367 9.72 -4.10 14.62
C VAL A 367 10.33 -4.79 13.39
N GLY A 368 9.45 -5.18 12.45
CA GLY A 368 9.83 -5.66 11.11
C GLY A 368 9.30 -4.72 10.02
N PRO A 369 9.87 -4.76 8.80
CA PRO A 369 9.42 -3.91 7.70
C PRO A 369 8.02 -4.29 7.21
N VAL A 370 7.17 -3.29 7.03
CA VAL A 370 5.96 -3.35 6.21
C VAL A 370 6.36 -2.96 4.79
N ASP A 371 6.32 -3.92 3.87
CA ASP A 371 6.63 -3.70 2.46
C ASP A 371 5.36 -3.83 1.59
N HIS A 372 5.32 -3.03 0.52
CA HIS A 372 4.30 -3.07 -0.53
C HIS A 372 2.84 -2.87 -0.06
N ASP A 373 2.62 -2.18 1.06
CA ASP A 373 1.32 -2.06 1.73
C ASP A 373 0.66 -3.43 2.04
N LEU A 374 1.44 -4.52 1.98
CA LEU A 374 1.01 -5.85 2.39
C LEU A 374 1.08 -5.89 3.90
N ALA A 375 -0.08 -5.82 4.53
CA ALA A 375 -0.22 -6.18 5.92
C ALA A 375 0.07 -7.69 6.05
N ALA A 376 1.34 -8.04 6.23
CA ALA A 376 1.67 -9.19 7.06
C ALA A 376 0.94 -8.99 8.41
N PRO A 377 0.64 -10.06 9.18
CA PRO A 377 0.43 -9.87 10.60
C PRO A 377 1.68 -9.13 11.10
N ARG A 378 1.53 -7.83 11.36
CA ARG A 378 2.63 -6.99 11.83
C ARG A 378 3.29 -7.76 12.95
N PRO A 379 4.63 -7.85 13.01
CA PRO A 379 5.29 -8.41 14.18
C PRO A 379 4.93 -7.52 15.37
N ARG A 380 3.81 -7.83 15.99
CA ARG A 380 3.24 -7.20 17.18
C ARG A 380 2.51 -8.37 17.79
N ARG A 381 3.05 -8.91 18.89
CA ARG A 381 2.39 -9.99 19.62
C ARG A 381 0.91 -9.63 19.75
N ALA A 382 0.09 -10.57 19.28
CA ALA A 382 -1.32 -10.48 18.96
C ALA A 382 -2.13 -9.37 19.67
N ARG A 383 -3.00 -8.75 18.87
CA ARG A 383 -4.26 -8.07 19.26
C ARG A 383 -4.63 -8.37 20.72
N PHE A 384 -4.49 -7.34 21.56
CA PHE A 384 -5.05 -7.18 22.91
C PHE A 384 -5.52 -8.49 23.56
N ALA A 385 -4.65 -9.09 24.36
CA ALA A 385 -5.01 -10.15 25.30
C ALA A 385 -4.38 -9.80 26.67
N PRO A 386 -5.02 -10.18 27.78
CA PRO A 386 -5.43 -11.56 28.05
C PRO A 386 -6.77 -12.00 27.44
#